data_AF-A0A401U235-F1
#
_entry.id   AF-A0A401U235-F1
#
_cell.length_a   1.000
_cell.length_b   1.000
_cell.length_c   1.000
_cell.angle_alpha   90.00
_cell.angle_beta   90.00
_cell.angle_gamma   90.00
#
_symmetry.space_group_name_H-M   'P 1'
#
loop_
_entity.id
_entity.type
_entity.pdbx_description
1 polymer ?
#
loop_
_entity_poly.entity_id
_entity_poly.type
_entity_poly.pdbx_seq_one_letter_code
_entity_poly.pdbx_strand_id
1 'polypeptide(L)'
;NGVQPGTYYGYRVYGPYQPDGGHRFNPNKLLLDPYACAHAGGLTWNPAVFGYKMETGDDLTFDERDSAPFMPKCVVVDPNFDWVQEAQRQDVHWDETVVYETHVKGFTRQHPGVPENLRGTYAGFGSDAAIDHLKALGITSVELLPVHSFINDSNLLDKHLTNYWGYNTIGFFAPDPR
;
A
#
# COMPACT_ATOMS: atom_id res chain seq x y z
N ASN A 1 -17.67 8.27 -24.33
CA ASN A 1 -16.95 8.54 -23.07
C ASN A 1 -16.62 7.23 -22.41
N GLY A 2 -15.38 6.76 -22.55
CA GLY A 2 -14.91 5.51 -21.94
C GLY A 2 -14.29 5.74 -20.56
N VAL A 3 -13.96 4.64 -19.87
CA VAL A 3 -13.15 4.67 -18.65
C VAL A 3 -11.76 5.22 -18.98
N GLN A 4 -11.21 6.08 -18.14
CA GLN A 4 -9.90 6.74 -18.33
C GLN A 4 -9.02 6.58 -17.07
N PRO A 5 -7.69 6.79 -17.17
CA PRO A 5 -6.84 6.95 -15.99
C PRO A 5 -7.42 7.94 -14.96
N GLY A 6 -7.27 7.62 -13.68
CA GLY A 6 -7.89 8.33 -12.55
C GLY A 6 -9.29 7.83 -12.16
N THR A 7 -9.90 6.93 -12.96
CA THR A 7 -11.22 6.36 -12.61
C THR A 7 -11.11 5.45 -11.39
N TYR A 8 -12.00 5.64 -10.42
CA TYR A 8 -12.14 4.78 -9.24
C TYR A 8 -13.02 3.57 -9.51
N TYR A 9 -12.63 2.40 -9.02
CA TYR A 9 -13.38 1.16 -9.18
C TYR A 9 -13.16 0.18 -8.01
N GLY A 10 -13.91 -0.92 -8.05
CA GLY A 10 -13.78 -2.07 -7.15
C GLY A 10 -14.72 -3.20 -7.61
N TYR A 11 -14.62 -4.36 -6.99
CA TYR A 11 -15.39 -5.55 -7.36
C TYR A 11 -16.43 -5.96 -6.31
N ARG A 12 -17.50 -6.59 -6.77
CA ARG A 12 -18.41 -7.40 -5.94
C ARG A 12 -18.47 -8.79 -6.55
N VAL A 13 -18.21 -9.81 -5.75
CA VAL A 13 -18.10 -11.18 -6.25
C VAL A 13 -19.21 -12.03 -5.64
N TYR A 14 -19.99 -12.66 -6.50
CA TYR A 14 -21.08 -13.56 -6.15
C TYR A 14 -20.59 -15.01 -6.16
N GLY A 15 -21.17 -15.83 -5.29
CA GLY A 15 -20.87 -17.25 -5.18
C GLY A 15 -21.49 -17.86 -3.93
N PRO A 16 -21.24 -19.14 -3.65
CA PRO A 16 -21.76 -19.81 -2.46
C PRO A 16 -21.16 -19.23 -1.18
N TYR A 17 -21.97 -19.07 -0.13
CA TYR A 17 -21.50 -18.85 1.23
C TYR A 17 -21.67 -20.15 2.02
N GLN A 18 -20.61 -20.94 2.08
CA GLN A 18 -20.52 -22.23 2.77
C GLN A 18 -19.21 -22.23 3.56
N PRO A 19 -19.16 -21.52 4.70
CA PRO A 19 -17.92 -21.27 5.43
C PRO A 19 -17.24 -22.54 5.93
N ASP A 20 -18.00 -23.59 6.26
CA ASP A 20 -17.48 -24.92 6.62
C ASP A 20 -16.69 -25.59 5.48
N GLY A 21 -17.00 -25.24 4.23
CA GLY A 21 -16.28 -25.67 3.02
C GLY A 21 -15.27 -24.63 2.52
N GLY A 22 -15.03 -23.55 3.26
CA GLY A 22 -14.13 -22.46 2.88
C GLY A 22 -14.71 -21.44 1.89
N HIS A 23 -15.94 -21.64 1.39
CA HIS A 23 -16.57 -20.70 0.47
C HIS A 23 -17.13 -19.50 1.24
N ARG A 24 -16.58 -18.31 1.01
CA ARG A 24 -16.92 -17.07 1.74
C ARG A 24 -17.32 -15.92 0.82
N PHE A 25 -17.96 -16.23 -0.31
CA PHE A 25 -18.43 -15.21 -1.25
C PHE A 25 -19.49 -14.32 -0.59
N ASN A 26 -19.27 -13.01 -0.59
CA ASN A 26 -20.24 -12.05 -0.06
C ASN A 26 -20.30 -10.82 -0.97
N PRO A 27 -21.33 -10.69 -1.83
CA PRO A 27 -21.44 -9.58 -2.77
C PRO A 27 -21.70 -8.24 -2.08
N ASN A 28 -22.07 -8.22 -0.79
CA ASN A 28 -22.25 -6.98 -0.02
C ASN A 28 -20.92 -6.32 0.34
N LYS A 29 -19.79 -7.03 0.19
CA LYS A 29 -18.45 -6.51 0.48
C LYS A 29 -17.80 -6.03 -0.81
N LEU A 30 -17.41 -4.76 -0.84
CA LEU A 30 -16.58 -4.21 -1.89
C LEU A 30 -15.16 -4.76 -1.76
N LEU A 31 -14.67 -5.37 -2.82
CA LEU A 31 -13.33 -5.94 -2.91
C LEU A 31 -12.42 -5.05 -3.76
N LEU A 32 -11.14 -5.04 -3.41
CA LEU A 32 -10.10 -4.44 -4.22
C LEU A 32 -9.71 -5.42 -5.34
N ASP A 33 -9.32 -4.88 -6.49
CA ASP A 33 -8.64 -5.64 -7.52
C ASP A 33 -7.24 -6.04 -7.01
N PRO A 34 -6.91 -7.34 -6.92
CA PRO A 34 -5.59 -7.78 -6.50
C PRO A 34 -4.45 -7.31 -7.43
N TYR A 35 -4.77 -6.85 -8.64
CA TYR A 35 -3.84 -6.27 -9.62
C TYR A 35 -3.90 -4.74 -9.71
N ALA A 36 -4.61 -4.06 -8.80
CA ALA A 36 -4.64 -2.60 -8.80
C ALA A 36 -3.22 -2.02 -8.62
N CYS A 37 -2.84 -1.11 -9.52
CA CYS A 37 -1.57 -0.38 -9.45
C CYS A 37 -1.63 0.84 -8.51
N ALA A 38 -2.81 1.20 -8.01
CA ALA A 38 -2.98 2.28 -7.04
C ALA A 38 -4.31 2.13 -6.28
N HIS A 39 -4.30 2.62 -5.04
CA HIS A 39 -5.47 2.74 -4.19
C HIS A 39 -5.71 4.19 -3.77
N ALA A 40 -6.97 4.58 -3.65
CA ALA A 40 -7.40 5.89 -3.17
C ALA A 40 -8.29 5.77 -1.92
N GLY A 41 -8.03 6.64 -0.95
CA GLY A 41 -8.69 6.61 0.36
C GLY A 41 -8.03 5.63 1.34
N GLY A 42 -8.63 5.51 2.53
CA GLY A 42 -8.18 4.59 3.57
C GLY A 42 -9.27 3.63 3.99
N LEU A 43 -8.87 2.49 4.56
CA LEU A 43 -9.77 1.60 5.27
C LEU A 43 -10.26 2.28 6.55
N THR A 44 -11.57 2.36 6.72
CA THR A 44 -12.20 2.71 8.00
C THR A 44 -12.69 1.43 8.65
N TRP A 45 -12.17 1.07 9.83
CA TRP A 45 -12.65 -0.12 10.53
C TRP A 45 -14.11 0.06 10.94
N ASN A 46 -14.95 -0.85 10.45
CA ASN A 46 -16.38 -0.89 10.73
C ASN A 46 -16.86 -2.34 10.64
N PRO A 47 -17.78 -2.82 11.48
CA PRO A 47 -18.31 -4.18 11.36
C PRO A 47 -18.80 -4.57 9.95
N ALA A 48 -19.26 -3.60 9.15
CA ALA A 48 -19.68 -3.82 7.77
C ALA A 48 -18.55 -4.32 6.83
N VAL A 49 -17.27 -4.10 7.15
CA VAL A 49 -16.15 -4.60 6.31
C VAL A 49 -15.89 -6.09 6.50
N PHE A 50 -16.52 -6.72 7.49
CA PHE A 50 -16.45 -8.17 7.70
C PHE A 50 -17.54 -8.88 6.91
N GLY A 51 -17.22 -10.05 6.36
CA GLY A 51 -18.16 -10.91 5.64
C GLY A 51 -19.21 -11.60 6.52
N TYR A 52 -18.97 -11.59 7.83
CA TYR A 52 -19.77 -12.20 8.89
C TYR A 52 -20.13 -11.15 9.95
N LYS A 53 -21.12 -11.46 10.80
CA LYS A 53 -21.58 -10.55 11.86
C LYS A 53 -20.56 -10.53 12.99
N MET A 54 -19.58 -9.64 12.87
CA MET A 54 -18.43 -9.52 13.78
C MET A 54 -18.84 -9.47 15.26
N GLU A 55 -19.97 -8.84 15.58
CA GLU A 55 -20.46 -8.68 16.95
C GLU A 55 -20.86 -10.00 17.62
N THR A 56 -21.15 -11.04 16.83
CA THR A 56 -21.54 -12.36 17.34
C THR A 56 -20.33 -13.23 17.74
N GLY A 57 -19.14 -12.90 17.23
CA GLY A 57 -17.96 -13.76 17.33
C GLY A 57 -18.02 -15.04 16.50
N ASP A 58 -19.10 -15.26 15.74
CA ASP A 58 -19.31 -16.44 14.89
C ASP A 58 -19.05 -16.09 13.42
N ASP A 59 -17.95 -16.62 12.88
CA ASP A 59 -17.50 -16.40 11.51
C ASP A 59 -18.24 -17.25 10.48
N LEU A 60 -19.20 -18.09 10.91
CA LEU A 60 -20.12 -18.82 10.04
C LEU A 60 -21.35 -17.99 9.66
N THR A 61 -21.58 -16.88 10.34
CA THR A 61 -22.70 -15.97 10.05
C THR A 61 -22.50 -15.19 8.76
N PHE A 62 -23.58 -14.76 8.11
CA PHE A 62 -23.53 -13.93 6.91
C PHE A 62 -23.94 -12.48 7.23
N ASP A 63 -23.10 -11.52 6.85
CA ASP A 63 -23.36 -10.10 7.04
C ASP A 63 -23.72 -9.40 5.72
N GLU A 64 -24.89 -8.77 5.69
CA GLU A 64 -25.46 -8.14 4.49
C GLU A 64 -25.17 -6.64 4.37
N ARG A 65 -24.47 -6.03 5.33
CA ARG A 65 -24.17 -4.59 5.30
C ARG A 65 -23.20 -4.26 4.17
N ASP A 66 -23.43 -3.14 3.50
CA ASP A 66 -22.52 -2.64 2.47
C ASP A 66 -21.21 -2.13 3.09
N SER A 67 -20.07 -2.65 2.62
CA SER A 67 -18.74 -2.19 3.07
C SER A 67 -18.19 -1.01 2.26
N ALA A 68 -18.80 -0.65 1.12
CA ALA A 68 -18.24 0.32 0.18
C ALA A 68 -17.87 1.69 0.78
N PRO A 69 -18.63 2.29 1.72
CA PRO A 69 -18.26 3.56 2.35
C PRO A 69 -16.97 3.51 3.19
N PHE A 70 -16.57 2.32 3.62
CA PHE A 70 -15.47 2.09 4.56
C PHE A 70 -14.20 1.55 3.89
N MET A 71 -14.29 1.12 2.64
CA MET A 71 -13.17 0.56 1.88
C MET A 71 -12.47 1.63 1.03
N PRO A 72 -11.15 1.53 0.80
CA PRO A 72 -10.50 2.26 -0.28
C PRO A 72 -11.06 1.82 -1.65
N LYS A 73 -10.66 2.54 -2.70
CA LYS A 73 -11.01 2.23 -4.10
C LYS A 73 -9.75 1.97 -4.90
N CYS A 74 -9.82 1.08 -5.87
CA CYS A 74 -8.76 0.92 -6.85
C CYS A 74 -8.80 2.08 -7.85
N VAL A 75 -7.66 2.45 -8.42
CA VAL A 75 -7.54 3.54 -9.39
C VAL A 75 -6.98 2.98 -10.69
N VAL A 76 -7.59 3.34 -11.81
CA VAL A 76 -7.01 3.10 -13.14
C VAL A 76 -5.80 4.02 -13.30
N VAL A 77 -4.61 3.46 -13.50
CA VAL A 77 -3.36 4.21 -13.64
C VAL A 77 -2.95 4.27 -15.12
N ASP A 78 -2.40 5.40 -15.55
CA ASP A 78 -1.70 5.48 -16.84
C ASP A 78 -0.30 4.87 -16.67
N PRO A 79 0.04 3.77 -17.35
CA PRO A 79 1.35 3.14 -17.21
C PRO A 79 2.46 3.93 -17.94
N ASN A 80 2.12 4.93 -18.77
CA ASN A 80 3.11 5.67 -19.53
C ASN A 80 3.86 6.64 -18.62
N PHE A 81 5.15 6.35 -18.38
CA PHE A 81 6.08 7.24 -17.72
C PHE A 81 7.33 7.41 -18.60
N ASP A 82 7.78 8.65 -18.80
CA ASP A 82 8.96 8.96 -19.61
C ASP A 82 10.24 8.84 -18.78
N TRP A 83 10.92 7.70 -18.92
CA TRP A 83 12.17 7.42 -18.22
C TRP A 83 13.37 8.05 -18.94
N VAL A 84 13.53 9.37 -18.80
CA VAL A 84 14.55 10.18 -19.50
C VAL A 84 16.00 9.71 -19.25
N GLN A 85 16.29 8.99 -18.16
CA GLN A 85 17.65 8.62 -17.74
C GLN A 85 17.90 7.09 -17.61
N GLU A 86 16.96 6.23 -18.01
CA GLU A 86 17.10 4.77 -17.84
C GLU A 86 18.28 4.20 -18.65
N ALA A 87 18.58 4.79 -19.81
CA ALA A 87 19.71 4.37 -20.67
C ALA A 87 21.10 4.55 -20.03
N GLN A 88 21.21 5.27 -18.90
CA GLN A 88 22.48 5.50 -18.19
C GLN A 88 22.65 4.65 -16.92
N ARG A 89 21.69 3.76 -16.63
CA ARG A 89 21.76 2.91 -15.44
C ARG A 89 22.96 1.96 -15.52
N GLN A 90 23.78 1.97 -14.47
CA GLN A 90 24.86 1.01 -14.26
C GLN A 90 24.44 0.08 -13.14
N ASP A 91 24.22 -1.20 -13.45
CA ASP A 91 23.92 -2.19 -12.43
C ASP A 91 25.19 -2.55 -11.65
N VAL A 92 25.08 -2.62 -10.33
CA VAL A 92 26.18 -2.97 -9.43
C VAL A 92 26.34 -4.48 -9.43
N HIS A 93 27.58 -4.96 -9.60
CA HIS A 93 27.86 -6.39 -9.48
C HIS A 93 27.67 -6.88 -8.03
N TRP A 94 27.21 -8.14 -7.86
CA TRP A 94 26.92 -8.69 -6.53
C TRP A 94 28.13 -8.71 -5.58
N ASP A 95 29.34 -8.91 -6.11
CA ASP A 95 30.60 -8.87 -5.35
C ASP A 95 31.05 -7.45 -4.97
N GLU A 96 30.45 -6.42 -5.54
CA GLU A 96 30.65 -5.00 -5.21
C GLU A 96 29.53 -4.43 -4.35
N THR A 97 28.51 -5.23 -4.02
CA THR A 97 27.27 -4.76 -3.41
C THR A 97 27.42 -4.51 -1.91
N VAL A 98 27.04 -3.30 -1.48
CA VAL A 98 26.84 -2.91 -0.09
C VAL A 98 25.40 -2.46 0.09
N VAL A 99 24.62 -3.29 0.79
CA VAL A 99 23.19 -3.07 1.03
C VAL A 99 22.98 -2.12 2.22
N TYR A 100 22.08 -1.15 2.05
CA TYR A 100 21.60 -0.26 3.09
C TYR A 100 20.09 -0.42 3.26
N GLU A 101 19.68 -1.14 4.32
CA GLU A 101 18.26 -1.28 4.67
C GLU A 101 17.74 0.02 5.30
N THR A 102 16.61 0.54 4.80
CA THR A 102 16.01 1.76 5.35
C THR A 102 14.51 1.84 5.15
N HIS A 103 13.87 2.68 5.96
CA HIS A 103 12.45 2.99 5.86
C HIS A 103 12.25 4.32 5.12
N VAL A 104 11.45 4.33 4.04
CA VAL A 104 11.17 5.52 3.21
C VAL A 104 10.81 6.75 4.08
N LYS A 105 9.83 6.59 4.97
CA LYS A 105 9.44 7.61 5.94
C LYS A 105 10.57 8.03 6.88
N GLY A 106 11.11 7.10 7.66
CA GLY A 106 12.09 7.39 8.70
C GLY A 106 13.34 8.09 8.18
N PHE A 107 13.81 7.68 7.00
CA PHE A 107 15.06 8.17 6.41
C PHE A 107 15.10 9.69 6.26
N THR A 108 14.00 10.30 5.81
CA THR A 108 13.96 11.75 5.55
C THR A 108 13.03 12.53 6.47
N ARG A 109 12.30 11.88 7.39
CA ARG A 109 11.27 12.56 8.19
C ARG A 109 11.79 13.77 8.98
N GLN A 110 13.02 13.69 9.47
CA GLN A 110 13.67 14.77 10.22
C GLN A 110 14.87 15.36 9.49
N HIS A 111 15.05 15.06 8.19
CA HIS A 111 16.23 15.49 7.46
C HIS A 111 16.15 16.99 7.12
N PRO A 112 17.06 17.84 7.65
CA PRO A 112 16.94 19.29 7.52
C PRO A 112 17.09 19.78 6.08
N GLY A 113 17.90 19.09 5.27
CA GLY A 113 18.12 19.40 3.85
C GLY A 113 16.97 18.98 2.92
N VAL A 114 15.95 18.28 3.40
CA VAL A 114 14.77 17.91 2.60
C VAL A 114 13.63 18.90 2.89
N PRO A 115 12.95 19.46 1.86
CA PRO A 115 11.78 20.32 2.05
C PRO A 115 10.71 19.64 2.91
N GLU A 116 10.13 20.38 3.85
CA GLU A 116 9.24 19.82 4.89
C GLU A 116 8.06 19.02 4.32
N ASN A 117 7.49 19.48 3.20
CA ASN A 117 6.38 18.81 2.52
C ASN A 117 6.77 17.49 1.82
N LEU A 118 8.06 17.24 1.61
CA LEU A 118 8.58 16.01 1.00
C LEU A 118 9.13 15.02 2.03
N ARG A 119 9.36 15.45 3.27
CA ARG A 119 9.99 14.63 4.32
C ARG A 119 9.19 13.39 4.65
N GLY A 120 9.84 12.25 4.46
CA GLY A 120 9.31 10.92 4.70
C GLY A 120 8.41 10.38 3.59
N THR A 121 8.54 10.92 2.37
CA THR A 121 7.85 10.42 1.16
C THR A 121 8.87 9.88 0.16
N TYR A 122 8.42 9.18 -0.88
CA TYR A 122 9.30 8.74 -1.98
C TYR A 122 10.03 9.91 -2.66
N ALA A 123 9.36 11.06 -2.84
CA ALA A 123 9.99 12.25 -3.41
C ALA A 123 11.06 12.85 -2.49
N GLY A 124 10.85 12.81 -1.16
CA GLY A 124 11.89 13.18 -0.20
C GLY A 124 13.08 12.23 -0.23
N PHE A 125 12.82 10.93 -0.37
CA PHE A 125 13.85 9.91 -0.51
C PHE A 125 14.73 10.12 -1.76
N GLY A 126 14.13 10.51 -2.88
CA GLY A 126 14.82 10.83 -4.13
C GLY A 126 15.35 12.26 -4.24
N SER A 127 15.38 13.05 -3.15
CA SER A 127 15.89 14.42 -3.17
C SER A 127 17.41 14.47 -3.20
N ASP A 128 17.99 15.56 -3.73
CA ASP A 128 19.45 15.74 -3.83
C ASP A 128 20.14 15.55 -2.48
N ALA A 129 19.61 16.14 -1.40
CA ALA A 129 20.19 16.01 -0.06
C ALA A 129 20.24 14.56 0.44
N ALA A 130 19.20 13.76 0.13
CA ALA A 130 19.14 12.35 0.49
C ALA A 130 20.09 11.50 -0.36
N ILE A 131 20.15 11.77 -1.67
CA ILE A 131 21.05 11.08 -2.61
C ILE A 131 22.51 11.38 -2.29
N ASP A 132 22.85 12.64 -2.01
CA ASP A 132 24.21 13.06 -1.66
C ASP A 132 24.68 12.38 -0.37
N HIS A 133 23.80 12.24 0.62
CA HIS A 133 24.09 11.49 1.84
C HIS A 133 24.43 10.02 1.55
N LEU A 134 23.60 9.34 0.75
CA LEU A 134 23.82 7.94 0.39
C LEU A 134 25.13 7.75 -0.40
N LYS A 135 25.40 8.66 -1.36
CA LYS A 135 26.66 8.66 -2.13
C LYS A 135 27.88 8.88 -1.22
N ALA A 136 27.80 9.84 -0.30
CA ALA A 136 28.89 10.11 0.65
C ALA A 136 29.15 8.95 1.61
N LEU A 137 28.11 8.20 1.98
CA LEU A 137 28.23 6.99 2.79
C LEU A 137 28.91 5.84 2.02
N GLY A 138 28.86 5.86 0.69
CA GLY A 138 29.50 4.86 -0.18
C GLY A 138 28.71 3.56 -0.33
N ILE A 139 27.41 3.58 -0.03
CA ILE A 139 26.53 2.42 -0.28
C ILE A 139 26.25 2.28 -1.77
N THR A 140 25.90 1.07 -2.21
CA THR A 140 25.64 0.80 -3.63
C THR A 140 24.19 0.44 -3.91
N SER A 141 23.48 -0.11 -2.91
CA SER A 141 22.12 -0.60 -3.07
C SER A 141 21.29 -0.32 -1.83
N VAL A 142 20.08 0.16 -2.03
CA VAL A 142 19.13 0.43 -0.94
C VAL A 142 18.09 -0.68 -0.92
N GLU A 143 17.90 -1.28 0.25
CA GLU A 143 16.79 -2.18 0.52
C GLU A 143 15.71 -1.41 1.29
N LEU A 144 14.55 -1.22 0.66
CA LEU A 144 13.45 -0.53 1.32
C LEU A 144 12.63 -1.53 2.14
N LEU A 145 12.28 -1.13 3.36
CA LEU A 145 11.16 -1.74 4.08
C LEU A 145 9.88 -1.70 3.22
N PRO A 146 8.87 -2.56 3.50
CA PRO A 146 7.69 -2.74 2.65
C PRO A 146 7.09 -1.46 2.10
N VAL A 147 7.04 -1.37 0.77
CA VAL A 147 6.44 -0.26 0.03
C VAL A 147 5.13 -0.64 -0.65
N HIS A 148 4.69 -1.89 -0.56
CA HIS A 148 3.36 -2.27 -1.04
C HIS A 148 2.27 -1.61 -0.20
N SER A 149 1.14 -1.27 -0.80
CA SER A 149 -0.04 -0.78 -0.08
C SER A 149 -0.39 -1.74 1.06
N PHE A 150 -0.48 -1.20 2.27
CA PHE A 150 -0.78 -1.96 3.48
C PHE A 150 -1.82 -1.27 4.36
N ILE A 151 -2.38 -2.00 5.31
CA ILE A 151 -3.38 -1.47 6.25
C ILE A 151 -2.83 -1.40 7.68
N ASN A 152 -3.40 -0.50 8.47
CA ASN A 152 -3.18 -0.49 9.93
C ASN A 152 -4.22 -1.40 10.57
N ASP A 153 -3.76 -2.41 11.32
CA ASP A 153 -4.65 -3.31 12.06
C ASP A 153 -5.54 -2.56 13.05
N SER A 154 -6.79 -3.02 13.22
CA SER A 154 -7.74 -2.40 14.15
C SER A 154 -7.18 -2.32 15.57
N ASN A 155 -6.53 -3.40 16.03
CA ASN A 155 -5.92 -3.48 17.36
C ASN A 155 -4.82 -2.43 17.60
N LEU A 156 -4.13 -1.97 16.55
CA LEU A 156 -3.14 -0.90 16.66
C LEU A 156 -3.84 0.45 16.79
N LEU A 157 -4.86 0.68 15.95
CA LEU A 157 -5.60 1.94 15.94
C LEU A 157 -6.38 2.16 17.25
N ASP A 158 -6.93 1.11 17.85
CA ASP A 158 -7.59 1.15 19.17
C ASP A 158 -6.62 1.59 20.29
N LYS A 159 -5.32 1.41 20.07
CA LYS A 159 -4.24 1.85 20.97
C LYS A 159 -3.60 3.16 20.54
N HIS A 160 -4.16 3.86 19.55
CA HIS A 160 -3.59 5.04 18.92
C HIS A 160 -2.19 4.82 18.33
N LEU A 161 -1.91 3.59 17.88
CA LEU A 161 -0.70 3.19 17.19
C LEU A 161 -0.95 3.07 15.69
N THR A 162 0.14 3.00 14.91
CA THR A 162 0.09 2.73 13.48
C THR A 162 1.09 1.64 13.12
N ASN A 163 0.81 0.89 12.07
CA ASN A 163 1.78 0.00 11.47
C ASN A 163 2.82 0.89 10.78
N TYR A 164 3.99 1.01 11.40
CA TYR A 164 5.09 1.78 10.85
C TYR A 164 5.80 0.98 9.76
N TRP A 165 6.20 -0.26 10.05
CA TRP A 165 7.02 -1.07 9.14
C TRP A 165 6.33 -1.51 7.84
N GLY A 166 5.02 -1.72 7.85
CA GLY A 166 4.26 -2.02 6.63
C GLY A 166 4.15 -3.49 6.22
N TYR A 167 4.56 -4.43 7.09
CA TYR A 167 4.39 -5.87 6.89
C TYR A 167 2.92 -6.35 7.06
N ASN A 168 1.98 -5.77 6.31
CA ASN A 168 0.56 -6.15 6.26
C ASN A 168 -0.07 -5.77 4.91
N THR A 169 0.50 -6.31 3.82
CA THR A 169 0.15 -5.94 2.44
C THR A 169 -1.28 -6.30 2.08
N ILE A 170 -2.00 -5.33 1.49
CA ILE A 170 -3.32 -5.54 0.87
C ILE A 170 -3.29 -5.40 -0.65
N GLY A 171 -2.25 -4.76 -1.22
CA GLY A 171 -2.07 -4.59 -2.66
C GLY A 171 -0.62 -4.75 -3.09
N PHE A 172 -0.30 -5.84 -3.78
CA PHE A 172 1.07 -6.16 -4.20
C PHE A 172 1.60 -5.29 -5.35
N PHE A 173 0.71 -4.69 -6.14
CA PHE A 173 1.08 -3.89 -7.32
C PHE A 173 0.95 -2.38 -7.08
N ALA A 174 0.38 -1.98 -5.94
CA ALA A 174 0.19 -0.59 -5.58
C ALA A 174 1.24 -0.18 -4.54
N PRO A 175 2.00 0.91 -4.74
CA PRO A 175 2.84 1.46 -3.67
C PRO A 175 1.98 2.00 -2.51
N ASP A 176 2.51 2.04 -1.30
CA ASP A 176 1.83 2.64 -0.15
C ASP A 176 1.68 4.15 -0.38
N PRO A 177 0.47 4.73 -0.23
CA PRO A 177 0.21 6.12 -0.59
C PRO A 177 0.64 7.16 0.47
N ARG A 178 1.20 6.76 1.62
CA ARG A 178 1.52 7.67 2.75
C ARG A 178 2.93 8.25 2.75
#